data_AF-A0A915TZE2-F1
#
_entry.id   AF-A0A915TZE2-F1
#
_cell.length_a   1.000
_cell.length_b   1.000
_cell.length_c   1.000
_cell.angle_alpha   90.00
_cell.angle_beta   90.00
_cell.angle_gamma   90.00
#
_symmetry.space_group_name_H-M   'P 1'
#
loop_
_entity.id
_entity.type
_entity.pdbx_description
1 polymer ?
#
loop_
_entity_poly.entity_id
_entity_poly.type
_entity_poly.pdbx_seq_one_letter_code
_entity_poly.pdbx_strand_id
1 'polypeptide(L)'
;MTDTTRLTQILSNYFPEEKYTENGVATGIAEGNIIVEPGALANYLESALHDESLLEVELGALTRLFFCRILDHPPESEVQKGKDEAPLESDYTRGEYLKALDHVIITPLEPAIGNFLICSTPRVLLRILTSRMAIELCLSFVEKTVIQGLPVLRCSFPTVARLVEGAREYRAKIPKDMQFDVQITRKRNNQTFTTRPMDMSVSGMCLYDPAERNTSLREDERVHLEVLANGETILGLDGTIRHVSRLRDAKGLQYVFGVRFDLVSRAISTDVEKLVAGIQRARLRELSQLADEFGVDFGKW
;
A
#
# COMPACT_ATOMS: atom_id res chain seq x y z
N MET A 1 -5.22 -4.42 -33.11
CA MET A 1 -6.54 -3.84 -32.77
C MET A 1 -6.93 -4.42 -31.42
N THR A 2 -7.01 -3.58 -30.40
CA THR A 2 -7.41 -4.01 -29.06
C THR A 2 -8.89 -4.33 -29.07
N ASP A 3 -9.27 -5.53 -28.64
CA ASP A 3 -10.67 -5.98 -28.59
C ASP A 3 -11.40 -5.24 -27.46
N THR A 4 -12.00 -4.10 -27.79
CA THR A 4 -12.72 -3.22 -26.85
C THR A 4 -13.94 -3.90 -26.26
N THR A 5 -14.57 -4.83 -26.96
CA THR A 5 -15.71 -5.60 -26.45
C THR A 5 -15.25 -6.52 -25.32
N ARG A 6 -14.15 -7.26 -25.51
CA ARG A 6 -13.56 -8.10 -24.45
C ARG A 6 -13.09 -7.27 -23.25
N LEU A 7 -12.45 -6.12 -23.49
CA LEU A 7 -12.02 -5.23 -22.40
C LEU A 7 -13.19 -4.68 -21.60
N THR A 8 -14.28 -4.30 -22.28
CA THR A 8 -15.51 -3.84 -21.61
C THR A 8 -16.04 -4.92 -20.67
N GLN A 9 -16.08 -6.18 -21.11
CA GLN A 9 -16.51 -7.30 -20.27
C GLN A 9 -15.60 -7.51 -19.04
N ILE A 10 -14.28 -7.42 -19.23
CA ILE A 10 -13.32 -7.54 -18.12
C ILE A 10 -13.55 -6.39 -17.13
N LEU A 11 -13.57 -5.14 -17.59
CA LEU A 11 -13.74 -3.97 -16.73
C LEU A 11 -15.08 -4.00 -15.99
N SER A 12 -16.19 -4.32 -16.66
CA SER A 12 -17.49 -4.49 -16.00
C SER A 12 -17.51 -5.63 -14.98
N ASN A 13 -16.71 -6.68 -15.18
CA ASN A 13 -16.58 -7.76 -14.21
C ASN A 13 -15.80 -7.31 -12.97
N TYR A 14 -14.72 -6.53 -13.11
CA TYR A 14 -13.95 -6.04 -11.96
C TYR A 14 -14.60 -4.84 -11.27
N PHE A 15 -15.34 -4.02 -12.01
CA PHE A 15 -15.91 -2.75 -11.55
C PHE A 15 -17.42 -2.68 -11.87
N PRO A 16 -18.25 -3.48 -11.20
CA PRO A 16 -19.67 -3.61 -11.54
C PRO A 16 -20.49 -2.34 -11.27
N GLU A 17 -20.02 -1.46 -10.38
CA GLU A 17 -20.68 -0.19 -10.07
C GLU A 17 -20.52 0.86 -11.18
N GLU A 18 -19.58 0.63 -12.10
CA GLU A 18 -19.28 1.54 -13.21
C GLU A 18 -19.85 1.03 -14.54
N LYS A 19 -20.31 1.97 -15.35
CA LYS A 19 -20.88 1.68 -16.67
C LYS A 19 -19.82 1.88 -17.75
N TYR A 20 -19.21 0.77 -18.16
CA TYR A 20 -18.30 0.76 -19.30
C TYR A 20 -19.08 0.61 -20.61
N THR A 21 -18.73 1.42 -21.59
CA THR A 21 -19.16 1.29 -22.99
C THR A 21 -17.93 1.17 -23.86
N GLU A 22 -18.03 0.52 -25.03
CA GLU A 22 -16.87 0.34 -25.92
C GLU A 22 -16.21 1.67 -26.29
N ASN A 23 -17.02 2.70 -26.58
CA ASN A 23 -16.54 4.06 -26.84
C ASN A 23 -15.84 4.65 -25.62
N GLY A 24 -16.43 4.49 -24.42
CA GLY A 24 -15.82 4.97 -23.18
C GLY A 24 -14.48 4.29 -22.86
N VAL A 25 -14.37 2.99 -23.14
CA VAL A 25 -13.10 2.25 -22.99
C VAL A 25 -12.06 2.74 -23.99
N ALA A 26 -12.45 2.95 -25.25
CA ALA A 26 -11.54 3.49 -26.27
C ALA A 26 -11.03 4.90 -25.92
N THR A 27 -11.93 5.76 -25.43
CA THR A 27 -11.55 7.11 -24.93
C THR A 27 -10.63 7.00 -23.72
N GLY A 28 -10.95 6.15 -22.74
CA GLY A 28 -10.11 5.95 -21.56
C GLY A 28 -8.72 5.42 -21.89
N ILE A 29 -8.57 4.58 -22.91
CA ILE A 29 -7.25 4.16 -23.42
C ILE A 29 -6.52 5.33 -24.05
N ALA A 30 -7.18 6.12 -24.90
CA ALA A 30 -6.58 7.27 -25.57
C ALA A 30 -6.11 8.37 -24.59
N GLU A 31 -6.83 8.54 -23.48
CA GLU A 31 -6.50 9.48 -22.41
C GLU A 31 -5.47 8.93 -21.40
N GLY A 32 -5.14 7.63 -21.48
CA GLY A 32 -4.24 6.95 -20.55
C GLY A 32 -4.89 6.49 -19.25
N ASN A 33 -6.18 6.75 -19.04
CA ASN A 33 -6.94 6.33 -17.87
C ASN A 33 -7.14 4.80 -17.79
N ILE A 34 -7.08 4.11 -18.92
CA ILE A 34 -7.11 2.64 -19.02
C ILE A 34 -5.82 2.17 -19.67
N ILE A 35 -5.08 1.31 -18.97
CA ILE A 35 -3.79 0.79 -19.41
C ILE A 35 -3.98 -0.65 -19.86
N VAL A 36 -3.63 -0.92 -21.11
CA VAL A 36 -3.74 -2.24 -21.75
C VAL A 36 -2.41 -2.74 -22.32
N GLU A 37 -1.40 -1.89 -22.35
CA GLU A 37 -0.08 -2.23 -22.88
C GLU A 37 0.69 -3.06 -21.84
N PRO A 38 1.06 -4.33 -22.15
CA PRO A 38 1.70 -5.20 -21.18
C PRO A 38 3.03 -4.65 -20.63
N GLY A 39 3.81 -3.95 -21.46
CA GLY A 39 5.04 -3.30 -21.03
C GLY A 39 4.82 -2.19 -20.00
N ALA A 40 3.77 -1.38 -20.17
CA ALA A 40 3.40 -0.36 -19.19
C ALA A 40 2.97 -1.00 -17.86
N LEU A 41 2.20 -2.10 -17.90
CA LEU A 41 1.80 -2.85 -16.71
C LEU A 41 3.01 -3.46 -16.00
N ALA A 42 3.96 -4.04 -16.75
CA ALA A 42 5.20 -4.59 -16.22
C ALA A 42 6.03 -3.51 -15.50
N ASN A 43 6.17 -2.32 -16.09
CA ASN A 43 6.92 -1.22 -15.47
C ASN A 43 6.35 -0.81 -14.10
N TYR A 44 5.01 -0.79 -13.94
CA TYR A 44 4.38 -0.49 -12.66
C TYR A 44 4.63 -1.58 -11.62
N LEU A 45 4.57 -2.85 -12.02
CA LEU A 45 4.88 -3.99 -11.16
C LEU A 45 6.37 -4.02 -10.77
N GLU A 46 7.28 -3.73 -11.71
CA GLU A 46 8.72 -3.63 -11.46
C GLU A 46 9.02 -2.50 -10.47
N SER A 47 8.43 -1.32 -10.67
CA SER A 47 8.57 -0.19 -9.74
C SER A 47 8.10 -0.58 -8.33
N ALA A 48 6.91 -1.18 -8.22
CA ALA A 48 6.38 -1.64 -6.94
C ALA A 48 7.25 -2.73 -6.28
N LEU A 49 7.86 -3.63 -7.07
CA LEU A 49 8.80 -4.64 -6.58
C LEU A 49 10.10 -4.02 -6.07
N HIS A 50 10.68 -3.06 -6.79
CA HIS A 50 11.92 -2.39 -6.41
C HIS A 50 11.75 -1.50 -5.19
N ASP A 51 10.61 -0.81 -5.09
CA ASP A 51 10.27 0.05 -3.96
C ASP A 51 9.77 -0.73 -2.74
N GLU A 52 9.58 -2.06 -2.88
CA GLU A 52 8.99 -2.94 -1.86
C GLU A 52 7.65 -2.40 -1.33
N SER A 53 6.90 -1.81 -2.26
CA SER A 53 5.66 -1.08 -2.00
C SER A 53 4.62 -1.99 -1.35
N LEU A 54 3.96 -1.48 -0.31
CA LEU A 54 2.77 -2.13 0.24
C LEU A 54 1.60 -1.90 -0.71
N LEU A 55 1.05 -2.99 -1.24
CA LEU A 55 -0.05 -2.95 -2.21
C LEU A 55 -1.35 -3.31 -1.51
N GLU A 56 -2.43 -2.62 -1.90
CA GLU A 56 -3.78 -2.98 -1.46
C GLU A 56 -4.35 -4.07 -2.36
N VAL A 57 -5.04 -5.03 -1.75
CA VAL A 57 -5.70 -6.14 -2.44
C VAL A 57 -7.17 -6.13 -2.07
N GLU A 58 -8.01 -5.99 -3.08
CA GLU A 58 -9.45 -6.17 -2.97
C GLU A 58 -9.85 -7.51 -3.59
N LEU A 59 -10.63 -8.28 -2.83
CA LEU A 59 -11.08 -9.62 -3.21
C LEU A 59 -12.56 -9.58 -3.54
N GLY A 60 -12.90 -9.65 -4.83
CA GLY A 60 -14.29 -9.70 -5.29
C GLY A 60 -15.09 -8.46 -4.90
N ALA A 61 -16.15 -8.64 -4.10
CA ALA A 61 -17.01 -7.56 -3.60
C ALA A 61 -16.89 -7.37 -2.08
N LEU A 62 -15.77 -7.85 -1.49
CA LEU A 62 -15.54 -7.72 -0.06
C LEU A 62 -15.16 -6.27 0.27
N THR A 63 -15.79 -5.71 1.31
CA THR A 63 -15.49 -4.36 1.79
C THR A 63 -14.17 -4.26 2.57
N ARG A 64 -13.59 -5.41 2.93
CA ARG A 64 -12.33 -5.49 3.67
C ARG A 64 -11.15 -5.46 2.70
N LEU A 65 -10.22 -4.54 2.94
CA LEU A 65 -8.94 -4.49 2.24
C LEU A 65 -7.94 -5.46 2.85
N PHE A 66 -7.14 -6.05 1.97
CA PHE A 66 -5.98 -6.86 2.29
C PHE A 66 -4.73 -6.18 1.75
N PHE A 67 -3.56 -6.65 2.17
CA PHE A 67 -2.28 -6.08 1.79
C PHE A 67 -1.30 -7.17 1.40
N CYS A 68 -0.44 -6.87 0.44
CA CYS A 68 0.67 -7.73 0.05
C CYS A 68 1.84 -6.89 -0.48
N ARG A 69 2.92 -7.58 -0.86
CA ARG A 69 4.03 -7.04 -1.66
C ARG A 69 4.28 -7.95 -2.84
N ILE A 70 4.87 -7.41 -3.91
CA ILE A 70 5.37 -8.23 -5.01
C ILE A 70 6.68 -8.85 -4.57
N LEU A 71 6.87 -10.12 -4.87
CA LEU A 71 8.12 -10.84 -4.67
C LEU A 71 8.77 -11.11 -6.01
N ASP A 72 10.09 -11.23 -5.96
CA ASP A 72 10.88 -11.65 -7.11
C ASP A 72 10.74 -13.15 -7.34
N HIS A 73 10.86 -13.58 -8.59
CA HIS A 73 10.83 -15.00 -8.96
C HIS A 73 11.97 -15.29 -9.93
N PRO A 74 13.21 -15.39 -9.42
CA PRO A 74 14.34 -15.79 -10.25
C PRO A 74 14.10 -17.21 -10.81
N PRO A 75 14.63 -17.51 -12.00
CA PRO A 75 14.59 -18.86 -12.53
C PRO A 75 15.23 -19.82 -11.53
N GLU A 76 14.66 -21.02 -11.39
CA GLU A 76 15.27 -22.06 -10.57
C GLU A 76 16.70 -22.28 -11.09
N SER A 77 17.70 -22.00 -10.24
CA SER A 77 19.07 -22.34 -10.57
C SER A 77 19.09 -23.85 -10.78
N GLU A 78 19.40 -24.29 -12.00
CA GLU A 78 19.66 -25.71 -12.23
C GLU A 78 20.80 -26.10 -11.30
N VAL A 79 20.47 -26.70 -10.16
CA VAL A 79 21.46 -27.37 -9.34
C VAL A 79 21.92 -28.53 -10.20
N GLN A 80 22.99 -28.30 -10.96
CA GLN A 80 23.68 -29.34 -11.68
C GLN A 80 23.99 -30.43 -10.66
N LYS A 81 23.27 -31.56 -10.78
CA LYS A 81 23.64 -32.81 -10.14
C LYS A 81 24.91 -33.31 -10.83
N GLY A 82 26.03 -32.66 -10.58
CA GLY A 82 27.32 -32.92 -11.20
C GLY A 82 28.40 -32.18 -10.44
N LYS A 83 29.40 -32.91 -9.96
CA LYS A 83 30.53 -32.39 -9.19
C LYS A 83 31.32 -31.33 -9.99
N ASP A 84 31.77 -30.31 -9.27
CA ASP A 84 32.91 -29.45 -9.59
C ASP A 84 32.81 -28.54 -10.83
N GLU A 85 31.66 -27.88 -11.03
CA GLU A 85 31.64 -26.64 -11.83
C GLU A 85 31.15 -25.47 -10.96
N ALA A 86 31.91 -24.37 -10.98
CA ALA A 86 31.55 -23.14 -10.29
C ALA A 86 30.17 -22.68 -10.79
N PRO A 87 29.27 -22.23 -9.90
CA PRO A 87 27.95 -21.77 -10.33
C PRO A 87 28.13 -20.66 -11.36
N LEU A 88 27.60 -20.87 -12.57
CA LEU A 88 27.48 -19.83 -13.58
C LEU A 88 26.77 -18.64 -12.91
N GLU A 89 27.44 -17.50 -12.84
CA GLU A 89 26.82 -16.24 -12.43
C GLU A 89 25.64 -16.00 -13.36
N SER A 90 24.43 -16.14 -12.85
CA SER A 90 23.25 -15.88 -13.65
C SER A 90 23.16 -14.38 -13.84
N ASP A 91 23.08 -13.90 -15.08
CA ASP A 91 22.86 -12.50 -15.45
C ASP A 91 21.46 -11.96 -15.04
N TYR A 92 20.71 -12.72 -14.24
CA TYR A 92 19.37 -12.38 -13.79
C TYR A 92 19.35 -11.08 -12.99
N THR A 93 18.51 -10.14 -13.44
CA THR A 93 18.23 -8.91 -12.70
C THR A 93 16.90 -9.04 -11.95
N ARG A 94 16.83 -8.55 -10.71
CA ARG A 94 15.60 -8.54 -9.90
C ARG A 94 14.42 -7.97 -10.70
N GLY A 95 13.30 -8.70 -10.74
CA GLY A 95 12.09 -8.32 -11.47
C GLY A 95 12.05 -8.75 -12.93
N GLU A 96 13.13 -9.31 -13.49
CA GLU A 96 13.20 -9.70 -14.91
C GLU A 96 12.13 -10.72 -15.31
N TYR A 97 11.65 -11.55 -14.36
CA TYR A 97 10.54 -12.47 -14.62
C TYR A 97 9.24 -11.76 -15.07
N LEU A 98 9.02 -10.50 -14.67
CA LEU A 98 7.83 -9.74 -15.06
C LEU A 98 7.82 -9.43 -16.57
N LYS A 99 8.98 -9.43 -17.22
CA LYS A 99 9.10 -9.26 -18.68
C LYS A 99 8.57 -10.46 -19.47
N ALA A 100 8.43 -11.62 -18.83
CA ALA A 100 7.81 -12.79 -19.43
C ALA A 100 6.27 -12.65 -19.52
N LEU A 101 5.68 -11.68 -18.81
CA LEU A 101 4.24 -11.36 -18.84
C LEU A 101 3.33 -12.56 -18.49
N ASP A 102 3.84 -13.53 -17.73
CA ASP A 102 3.11 -14.76 -17.40
C ASP A 102 2.33 -14.64 -16.08
N HIS A 103 3.00 -14.22 -15.01
CA HIS A 103 2.42 -14.18 -13.68
C HIS A 103 3.01 -13.07 -12.81
N VAL A 104 2.38 -12.85 -11.66
CA VAL A 104 2.88 -12.00 -10.57
C VAL A 104 2.93 -12.83 -9.31
N ILE A 105 4.07 -12.81 -8.62
CA ILE A 105 4.21 -13.43 -7.29
C ILE A 105 3.98 -12.37 -6.23
N ILE A 106 3.07 -12.64 -5.30
CA ILE A 106 2.84 -11.78 -4.14
C ILE A 106 3.07 -12.54 -2.83
N THR A 107 3.43 -11.79 -1.79
CA THR A 107 3.43 -12.30 -0.42
C THR A 107 2.02 -12.79 -0.03
N PRO A 108 1.91 -13.66 1.00
CA PRO A 108 0.62 -13.94 1.62
C PRO A 108 -0.12 -12.65 1.98
N LEU A 109 -1.44 -12.69 1.83
CA LEU A 109 -2.30 -11.56 2.13
C LEU A 109 -2.37 -11.32 3.63
N GLU A 110 -2.35 -10.05 4.00
CA GLU A 110 -2.57 -9.60 5.36
C GLU A 110 -3.81 -8.72 5.42
N PRO A 111 -4.77 -8.98 6.33
CA PRO A 111 -4.77 -10.02 7.36
C PRO A 111 -4.89 -11.46 6.81
N ALA A 112 -4.39 -12.44 7.57
CA ALA A 112 -4.17 -13.82 7.10
C ALA A 112 -5.42 -14.53 6.53
N ILE A 113 -6.63 -14.15 6.98
CA ILE A 113 -7.90 -14.66 6.43
C ILE A 113 -8.04 -14.42 4.92
N GLY A 114 -7.35 -13.41 4.38
CA GLY A 114 -7.28 -13.16 2.94
C GLY A 114 -6.72 -14.34 2.16
N ASN A 115 -5.75 -15.07 2.72
CA ASN A 115 -5.14 -16.26 2.08
C ASN A 115 -6.12 -17.42 1.90
N PHE A 116 -7.17 -17.46 2.72
CA PHE A 116 -8.26 -18.41 2.54
C PHE A 116 -9.26 -17.89 1.49
N LEU A 117 -9.69 -16.64 1.64
CA LEU A 117 -10.71 -16.03 0.79
C LEU A 117 -10.30 -15.91 -0.67
N ILE A 118 -9.02 -15.62 -0.94
CA ILE A 118 -8.49 -15.48 -2.30
C ILE A 118 -8.70 -16.75 -3.14
N CYS A 119 -8.63 -17.94 -2.53
CA CYS A 119 -8.81 -19.21 -3.22
C CYS A 119 -10.23 -19.39 -3.79
N SER A 120 -11.22 -18.77 -3.15
CA SER A 120 -12.62 -18.81 -3.57
C SER A 120 -13.04 -17.59 -4.40
N THR A 121 -12.10 -16.68 -4.67
CA THR A 121 -12.41 -15.39 -5.29
C THR A 121 -11.84 -15.32 -6.71
N PRO A 122 -12.68 -15.24 -7.75
CA PRO A 122 -12.20 -15.20 -9.13
C PRO A 122 -11.57 -13.86 -9.53
N ARG A 123 -11.84 -12.79 -8.77
CA ARG A 123 -11.43 -11.41 -9.06
C ARG A 123 -10.50 -10.90 -7.96
N VAL A 124 -9.26 -10.63 -8.32
CA VAL A 124 -8.25 -10.03 -7.44
C VAL A 124 -7.87 -8.68 -8.02
N LEU A 125 -8.20 -7.60 -7.31
CA LEU A 125 -7.78 -6.27 -7.70
C LEU A 125 -6.59 -5.86 -6.85
N LEU A 126 -5.46 -5.61 -7.51
CA LEU A 126 -4.24 -5.12 -6.86
C LEU A 126 -4.10 -3.63 -7.12
N ARG A 127 -4.05 -2.83 -6.06
CA ARG A 127 -3.90 -1.37 -6.16
C ARG A 127 -2.50 -0.96 -5.75
N ILE A 128 -1.80 -0.31 -6.68
CA ILE A 128 -0.56 0.40 -6.42
C ILE A 128 -0.92 1.85 -6.11
N LEU A 129 -0.78 2.25 -4.85
CA LEU A 129 -1.06 3.60 -4.41
C LEU A 129 0.15 4.50 -4.64
N THR A 130 -0.08 5.67 -5.22
CA THR A 130 0.87 6.76 -5.29
C THR A 130 0.29 7.98 -4.56
N SER A 131 1.05 9.07 -4.47
CA SER A 131 0.64 10.27 -3.71
C SER A 131 -0.63 10.98 -4.22
N ARG A 132 -1.08 10.69 -5.45
CA ARG A 132 -2.23 11.38 -6.07
C ARG A 132 -3.20 10.46 -6.81
N MET A 133 -2.80 9.22 -7.07
CA MET A 133 -3.57 8.28 -7.88
C MET A 133 -3.33 6.84 -7.42
N ALA A 134 -4.26 5.96 -7.74
CA ALA A 134 -4.08 4.52 -7.64
C ALA A 134 -4.04 3.92 -9.05
N ILE A 135 -3.15 2.95 -9.25
CA ILE A 135 -3.19 2.08 -10.42
C ILE A 135 -3.85 0.78 -9.97
N GLU A 136 -5.02 0.48 -10.51
CA GLU A 136 -5.78 -0.71 -10.16
C GLU A 136 -5.61 -1.78 -11.24
N LEU A 137 -4.86 -2.82 -10.92
CA LEU A 137 -4.52 -3.93 -11.79
C LEU A 137 -5.55 -5.06 -11.60
N CYS A 138 -6.09 -5.57 -12.71
CA CYS A 138 -7.06 -6.66 -12.69
C CYS A 138 -6.31 -8.01 -12.84
N LEU A 139 -6.31 -8.83 -11.78
CA LEU A 139 -5.65 -10.15 -11.76
C LEU A 139 -6.60 -11.25 -11.28
N SER A 140 -6.21 -12.49 -11.55
CA SER A 140 -6.88 -13.67 -11.02
C SER A 140 -5.89 -14.51 -10.21
N PHE A 141 -6.38 -15.09 -9.11
CA PHE A 141 -5.59 -16.04 -8.34
C PHE A 141 -5.40 -17.33 -9.13
N VAL A 142 -4.17 -17.85 -9.15
CA VAL A 142 -3.82 -19.08 -9.84
C VAL A 142 -3.62 -20.20 -8.83
N GLU A 143 -2.64 -20.05 -7.94
CA GLU A 143 -2.29 -21.10 -6.98
C GLU A 143 -1.50 -20.56 -5.78
N LYS A 144 -1.42 -21.39 -4.73
CA LYS A 144 -0.45 -21.23 -3.64
C LYS A 144 0.79 -22.03 -4.00
N THR A 145 1.96 -21.44 -3.85
CA THR A 145 3.23 -22.14 -4.10
C THR A 145 4.28 -21.74 -3.08
N VAL A 146 5.45 -22.34 -3.15
CA VAL A 146 6.60 -22.05 -2.30
C VAL A 146 7.78 -21.71 -3.19
N ILE A 147 8.33 -20.51 -3.04
CA ILE A 147 9.51 -20.06 -3.77
C ILE A 147 10.62 -19.81 -2.75
N GLN A 148 11.75 -20.48 -2.92
CA GLN A 148 12.90 -20.39 -2.00
C GLN A 148 12.53 -20.62 -0.52
N GLY A 149 11.59 -21.53 -0.27
CA GLY A 149 11.11 -21.85 1.09
C GLY A 149 10.09 -20.86 1.68
N LEU A 150 9.72 -19.82 0.94
CA LEU A 150 8.70 -18.85 1.37
C LEU A 150 7.33 -19.21 0.76
N PRO A 151 6.25 -19.26 1.55
CA PRO A 151 4.90 -19.42 1.01
C PRO A 151 4.51 -18.15 0.26
N VAL A 152 4.03 -18.30 -0.97
CA VAL A 152 3.64 -17.19 -1.84
C VAL A 152 2.32 -17.49 -2.55
N LEU A 153 1.70 -16.44 -3.06
CA LEU A 153 0.51 -16.55 -3.91
C LEU A 153 0.89 -16.17 -5.34
N ARG A 154 0.57 -17.04 -6.29
CA ARG A 154 0.74 -16.78 -7.72
C ARG A 154 -0.56 -16.24 -8.29
N CYS A 155 -0.49 -15.08 -8.91
CA CYS A 155 -1.57 -14.45 -9.64
C CYS A 155 -1.24 -14.39 -11.14
N SER A 156 -2.27 -14.35 -11.99
CA SER A 156 -2.09 -14.13 -13.42
C SER A 156 -1.47 -12.76 -13.69
N PHE A 157 -0.66 -12.60 -14.74
CA PHE A 157 -0.25 -11.27 -15.17
C PHE A 157 -1.47 -10.40 -15.54
N PRO A 158 -1.54 -9.12 -15.14
CA PRO A 158 -2.69 -8.27 -15.42
C PRO A 158 -2.80 -8.00 -16.93
N THR A 159 -4.02 -8.10 -17.47
CA THR A 159 -4.28 -7.76 -18.87
C THR A 159 -4.81 -6.34 -19.06
N VAL A 160 -5.32 -5.75 -17.98
CA VAL A 160 -5.86 -4.39 -17.95
C VAL A 160 -5.65 -3.78 -16.58
N ALA A 161 -5.37 -2.49 -16.57
CA ALA A 161 -5.41 -1.66 -15.38
C ALA A 161 -6.17 -0.37 -15.66
N ARG A 162 -6.57 0.31 -14.60
CA ARG A 162 -7.09 1.68 -14.68
C ARG A 162 -6.39 2.60 -13.70
N LEU A 163 -6.31 3.87 -14.06
CA LEU A 163 -5.87 4.94 -13.20
C LEU A 163 -7.07 5.56 -12.50
N VAL A 164 -6.98 5.68 -11.20
CA VAL A 164 -7.99 6.33 -10.36
C VAL A 164 -7.35 7.53 -9.70
N GLU A 165 -7.72 8.73 -10.15
CA GLU A 165 -7.30 9.98 -9.54
C GLU A 165 -7.97 10.19 -8.18
N GLY A 166 -7.26 10.85 -7.27
CA GLY A 166 -7.81 11.19 -5.95
C GLY A 166 -8.07 9.97 -5.07
N ALA A 167 -7.51 8.81 -5.42
CA ALA A 167 -7.55 7.63 -4.58
C ALA A 167 -7.01 7.96 -3.19
N ARG A 168 -7.79 7.64 -2.16
CA ARG A 168 -7.41 7.92 -0.78
C ARG A 168 -6.24 7.02 -0.41
N GLU A 169 -5.09 7.63 -0.18
CA GLU A 169 -3.91 6.91 0.31
C GLU A 169 -4.22 6.10 1.56
N TYR A 170 -3.64 4.90 1.64
CA TYR A 170 -3.65 4.09 2.83
C TYR A 170 -2.99 4.84 3.98
N ARG A 171 -3.70 4.90 5.11
CA ARG A 171 -3.20 5.45 6.37
C ARG A 171 -2.94 4.31 7.34
N ALA A 172 -1.66 4.05 7.58
CA ALA A 172 -1.24 3.04 8.52
C ALA A 172 -1.51 3.54 9.94
N LYS A 173 -2.28 2.77 10.71
CA LYS A 173 -2.42 3.04 12.15
C LYS A 173 -1.09 2.80 12.83
N ILE A 174 -0.70 3.74 13.68
CA ILE A 174 0.57 3.65 14.39
C ILE A 174 0.41 2.71 15.58
N PRO A 175 1.21 1.62 15.66
CA PRO A 175 1.19 0.71 16.79
C PRO A 175 1.56 1.42 18.10
N LYS A 176 0.92 1.02 19.20
CA LYS A 176 1.10 1.69 20.51
C LYS A 176 2.48 1.47 21.11
N ASP A 177 3.13 0.37 20.76
CA ASP A 177 4.46 -0.05 21.18
C ASP A 177 5.58 0.74 20.49
N MET A 178 5.31 1.38 19.35
CA MET A 178 6.32 2.09 18.57
C MET A 178 6.78 3.42 19.21
N GLN A 179 6.17 3.84 20.32
CA GLN A 179 6.53 5.03 21.14
C GLN A 179 6.90 6.28 20.31
N PHE A 180 6.02 6.63 19.36
CA PHE A 180 6.15 7.88 18.62
C PHE A 180 5.47 9.03 19.34
N ASP A 181 6.21 10.12 19.50
CA ASP A 181 5.66 11.43 19.81
C ASP A 181 5.92 12.37 18.64
N VAL A 182 5.06 13.36 18.47
CA VAL A 182 5.19 14.41 17.47
C VAL A 182 5.16 15.75 18.18
N GLN A 183 6.26 16.48 18.08
CA GLN A 183 6.35 17.85 18.54
C GLN A 183 5.89 18.79 17.42
N ILE A 184 4.94 19.65 17.73
CA ILE A 184 4.35 20.58 16.77
C ILE A 184 4.66 22.00 17.20
N THR A 185 5.30 22.74 16.30
CA THR A 185 5.61 24.15 16.46
C THR A 185 4.73 24.97 15.51
N ARG A 186 3.89 25.83 16.07
CA ARG A 186 2.94 26.65 15.31
C ARG A 186 3.65 27.87 14.76
N LYS A 187 3.66 28.06 13.43
CA LYS A 187 4.42 29.16 12.81
C LYS A 187 3.89 30.56 13.15
N ARG A 188 2.62 30.68 13.55
CA ARG A 188 1.98 31.97 13.85
C ARG A 188 2.45 32.58 15.18
N ASN A 189 2.66 31.75 16.20
CA ASN A 189 2.92 32.21 17.57
C ASN A 189 4.10 31.49 18.26
N ASN A 190 4.82 30.64 17.53
CA ASN A 190 5.90 29.77 18.04
C ASN A 190 5.49 28.93 19.26
N GLN A 191 4.19 28.72 19.47
CA GLN A 191 3.72 27.83 20.51
C GLN A 191 4.05 26.40 20.09
N THR A 192 4.67 25.68 21.01
CA THR A 192 5.08 24.31 20.80
C THR A 192 4.34 23.39 21.75
N PHE A 193 3.91 22.24 21.26
CA PHE A 193 3.29 21.21 22.09
C PHE A 193 3.63 19.81 21.54
N THR A 194 3.64 18.83 22.43
CA THR A 194 3.88 17.43 22.07
C THR A 194 2.55 16.69 22.03
N THR A 195 2.38 15.85 21.01
CA THR A 195 1.21 15.00 20.87
C THR A 195 1.59 13.63 20.32
N ARG A 196 0.63 12.72 20.23
CA ARG A 196 0.80 11.38 19.69
C ARG A 196 0.15 11.24 18.34
N PRO A 197 0.78 10.54 17.39
CA PRO A 197 0.20 10.26 16.11
C PRO A 197 -0.72 9.03 16.17
N MET A 198 -1.83 9.09 15.44
CA MET A 198 -2.83 8.02 15.34
C MET A 198 -2.62 7.17 14.10
N ASP A 199 -2.47 7.84 12.97
CA ASP A 199 -2.23 7.24 11.68
C ASP A 199 -1.38 8.15 10.80
N MET A 200 -0.71 7.56 9.81
CA MET A 200 0.15 8.26 8.89
C MET A 200 0.04 7.66 7.48
N SER A 201 0.02 8.52 6.48
CA SER A 201 0.26 8.19 5.07
C SER A 201 1.44 9.00 4.53
N VAL A 202 1.78 8.79 3.26
CA VAL A 202 2.87 9.54 2.61
C VAL A 202 2.56 11.03 2.48
N SER A 203 1.28 11.43 2.43
CA SER A 203 0.88 12.84 2.32
C SER A 203 0.48 13.52 3.64
N GLY A 204 0.36 12.79 4.75
CA GLY A 204 -0.07 13.42 6.01
C GLY A 204 -0.18 12.47 7.20
N MET A 205 -0.55 13.04 8.34
CA MET A 205 -0.78 12.30 9.59
C MET A 205 -2.00 12.81 10.33
N CYS A 206 -2.65 11.93 11.06
CA CYS A 206 -3.66 12.27 12.05
C CYS A 206 -3.04 12.24 13.43
N LEU A 207 -3.26 13.29 14.22
CA LEU A 207 -2.65 13.50 15.53
C LEU A 207 -3.74 13.69 16.57
N TYR A 208 -3.45 13.23 17.80
CA TYR A 208 -4.27 13.59 18.95
C TYR A 208 -4.15 15.07 19.25
N ASP A 209 -5.19 15.63 19.82
CA ASP A 209 -5.18 16.99 20.33
C ASP A 209 -4.96 16.98 21.85
N PRO A 210 -3.79 17.43 22.35
CA PRO A 210 -3.49 17.39 23.79
C PRO A 210 -4.28 18.43 24.60
N ALA A 211 -4.86 19.46 23.97
CA ALA A 211 -5.63 20.49 24.68
C ALA A 211 -7.15 20.30 24.51
N GLU A 212 -7.57 19.20 23.88
CA GLU A 212 -8.97 18.80 23.67
C GLU A 212 -9.86 19.95 23.13
N ARG A 213 -10.77 20.48 23.97
CA ARG A 213 -11.68 21.58 23.60
C ARG A 213 -11.02 22.94 23.50
N ASN A 214 -9.84 23.08 24.10
CA ASN A 214 -9.18 24.36 24.29
C ASN A 214 -8.10 24.64 23.25
N THR A 215 -7.94 23.76 22.25
CA THR A 215 -7.01 24.05 21.17
C THR A 215 -7.47 25.24 20.37
N SER A 216 -6.56 26.20 20.28
CA SER A 216 -6.68 27.31 19.36
C SER A 216 -6.27 26.92 17.93
N LEU A 217 -6.13 25.62 17.61
CA LEU A 217 -5.77 25.10 16.29
C LEU A 217 -6.83 25.48 15.26
N ARG A 218 -6.37 25.94 14.10
CA ARG A 218 -7.25 26.33 13.00
C ARG A 218 -6.90 25.57 11.74
N GLU A 219 -7.92 25.30 10.93
CA GLU A 219 -7.71 24.82 9.58
C GLU A 219 -6.87 25.84 8.79
N ASP A 220 -6.07 25.31 7.87
CA ASP A 220 -5.07 26.02 7.06
C ASP A 220 -3.93 26.70 7.84
N GLU A 221 -3.83 26.46 9.15
CA GLU A 221 -2.67 26.90 9.93
C GLU A 221 -1.42 26.09 9.55
N ARG A 222 -0.33 26.80 9.25
CA ARG A 222 0.98 26.19 8.99
C ARG A 222 1.71 25.84 10.26
N VAL A 223 2.25 24.63 10.29
CA VAL A 223 2.96 24.05 11.42
C VAL A 223 4.27 23.44 10.97
N HIS A 224 5.23 23.38 11.87
CA HIS A 224 6.42 22.55 11.75
C HIS A 224 6.24 21.32 12.65
N LEU A 225 6.58 20.14 12.14
CA LEU A 225 6.44 18.86 12.82
C LEU A 225 7.81 18.22 12.97
N GLU A 226 8.13 17.80 14.19
CA GLU A 226 9.27 16.95 14.49
C GLU A 226 8.75 15.62 15.03
N VAL A 227 8.99 14.54 14.28
CA VAL A 227 8.66 13.18 14.71
C VAL A 227 9.80 12.67 15.58
N LEU A 228 9.47 12.31 16.81
CA LEU A 228 10.39 11.85 17.83
C LEU A 228 10.21 10.34 18.02
N ALA A 229 11.30 9.59 17.93
CA ALA A 229 11.35 8.18 18.33
C ALA A 229 12.32 8.05 19.50
N ASN A 230 11.86 7.52 20.63
CA ASN A 230 12.66 7.41 21.86
C ASN A 230 13.29 8.75 22.31
N GLY A 231 12.62 9.87 22.03
CA GLY A 231 13.10 11.22 22.34
C GLY A 231 14.08 11.83 21.34
N GLU A 232 14.46 11.11 20.28
CA GLU A 232 15.33 11.63 19.21
C GLU A 232 14.51 12.01 17.97
N THR A 233 14.82 13.16 17.36
CA THR A 233 14.19 13.59 16.11
C THR A 233 14.63 12.71 14.96
N ILE A 234 13.69 11.96 14.41
CA ILE A 234 13.93 11.10 13.25
C ILE A 234 13.47 11.72 11.94
N LEU A 235 12.57 12.70 11.99
CA LEU A 235 12.02 13.37 10.82
C LEU A 235 11.51 14.76 11.19
N GLY A 236 11.95 15.79 10.46
CA GLY A 236 11.45 17.16 10.59
C GLY A 236 10.84 17.63 9.27
N LEU A 237 9.60 18.11 9.30
CA LEU A 237 8.93 18.61 8.10
C LEU A 237 7.89 19.68 8.40
N ASP A 238 7.58 20.47 7.39
CA ASP A 238 6.48 21.43 7.45
C ASP A 238 5.16 20.78 7.02
N GLY A 239 4.06 21.36 7.48
CA GLY A 239 2.73 20.96 7.03
C GLY A 239 1.66 22.00 7.34
N THR A 240 0.45 21.67 6.90
CA THR A 240 -0.74 22.51 7.06
C THR A 240 -1.86 21.71 7.71
N ILE A 241 -2.48 22.27 8.74
CA ILE A 241 -3.66 21.67 9.40
C ILE A 241 -4.81 21.64 8.38
N ARG A 242 -5.39 20.47 8.13
CA ARG A 242 -6.48 20.29 7.16
C ARG A 242 -7.85 20.14 7.79
N HIS A 243 -7.91 19.62 9.01
CA HIS A 243 -9.15 19.50 9.75
C HIS A 243 -8.85 19.41 11.23
N VAL A 244 -9.78 19.90 12.04
CA VAL A 244 -9.85 19.65 13.47
C VAL A 244 -11.18 18.97 13.74
N SER A 245 -11.16 17.81 14.37
CA SER A 245 -12.32 16.91 14.45
C SER A 245 -12.45 16.26 15.82
N ARG A 246 -13.62 15.68 16.06
CA ARG A 246 -13.95 14.97 17.31
C ARG A 246 -14.34 13.56 16.95
N LEU A 247 -13.66 12.59 17.53
CA LEU A 247 -13.96 11.17 17.41
C LEU A 247 -14.59 10.68 18.71
N ARG A 248 -15.59 9.80 18.62
CA ARG A 248 -16.11 9.08 19.78
C ARG A 248 -15.56 7.67 19.74
N ASP A 249 -14.88 7.27 20.80
CA ASP A 249 -14.43 5.90 21.00
C ASP A 249 -15.06 5.29 22.27
N ALA A 250 -14.72 4.04 22.58
CA ALA A 250 -15.22 3.36 23.78
C ALA A 250 -14.80 4.04 25.09
N LYS A 251 -13.77 4.89 25.07
CA LYS A 251 -13.22 5.61 26.23
C LYS A 251 -13.76 7.04 26.35
N GLY A 252 -14.46 7.55 25.34
CA GLY A 252 -15.13 8.85 25.39
C GLY A 252 -14.97 9.64 24.11
N LEU A 253 -14.87 10.96 24.26
CA LEU A 253 -14.67 11.88 23.15
C LEU A 253 -13.17 12.20 23.02
N GLN A 254 -12.60 11.94 21.86
CA GLN A 254 -11.22 12.27 21.52
C GLN A 254 -11.20 13.43 20.53
N TYR A 255 -10.30 14.38 20.75
CA TYR A 255 -10.06 15.49 19.84
C TYR A 255 -8.84 15.16 19.00
N VAL A 256 -8.94 15.39 17.71
CA VAL A 256 -7.91 15.02 16.73
C VAL A 256 -7.80 16.09 15.67
N PHE A 257 -6.65 16.17 15.02
CA PHE A 257 -6.48 17.02 13.85
C PHE A 257 -5.59 16.34 12.82
N GLY A 258 -5.87 16.61 11.56
CA GLY A 258 -5.11 16.09 10.44
C GLY A 258 -4.15 17.14 9.92
N VAL A 259 -2.91 16.75 9.68
CA VAL A 259 -1.89 17.59 9.05
C VAL A 259 -1.54 17.00 7.68
N ARG A 260 -1.50 17.86 6.66
CA ARG A 260 -0.95 17.53 5.34
C ARG A 260 0.50 18.00 5.28
N PHE A 261 1.38 17.14 4.80
CA PHE A 261 2.80 17.43 4.68
C PHE A 261 3.09 18.33 3.48
N ASP A 262 3.99 19.28 3.68
CA ASP A 262 4.55 20.12 2.63
C ASP A 262 5.88 19.47 2.18
N LEU A 263 5.78 18.46 1.31
CA LEU A 263 6.94 17.72 0.79
C LEU A 263 7.71 18.54 -0.24
N VAL A 264 8.60 19.42 0.23
CA VAL A 264 9.34 20.37 -0.61
C VAL A 264 10.50 19.74 -1.40
N SER A 265 10.96 18.56 -1.01
CA SER A 265 12.09 17.88 -1.67
C SER A 265 11.86 16.37 -1.80
N ARG A 266 12.48 15.76 -2.81
CA ARG A 266 12.45 14.31 -3.02
C ARG A 266 13.04 13.54 -1.83
N ALA A 267 14.06 14.10 -1.17
CA ALA A 267 14.68 13.50 0.02
C ALA A 267 13.67 13.38 1.17
N ILE A 268 12.91 14.45 1.45
CA ILE A 268 11.86 14.43 2.49
C ILE A 268 10.77 13.43 2.13
N SER A 269 10.33 13.38 0.86
CA SER A 269 9.35 12.37 0.42
C SER A 269 9.84 10.95 0.69
N THR A 270 11.08 10.64 0.33
CA THR A 270 11.68 9.32 0.57
C THR A 270 11.79 8.99 2.07
N ASP A 271 12.14 9.96 2.91
CA ASP A 271 12.22 9.73 4.36
C ASP A 271 10.84 9.51 4.98
N VAL A 272 9.82 10.24 4.52
CA VAL A 272 8.42 10.01 4.88
C VAL A 272 7.95 8.62 4.44
N GLU A 273 8.24 8.22 3.20
CA GLU A 273 7.90 6.90 2.67
C GLU A 273 8.55 5.78 3.49
N LYS A 274 9.83 5.91 3.85
CA LYS A 274 10.54 4.96 4.72
C LYS A 274 9.88 4.85 6.09
N LEU A 275 9.51 5.98 6.70
CA LEU A 275 8.84 6.00 8.00
C LEU A 275 7.46 5.33 7.92
N VAL A 276 6.66 5.66 6.91
CA VAL A 276 5.35 5.04 6.66
C VAL A 276 5.51 3.53 6.45
N ALA A 277 6.47 3.08 5.64
CA ALA A 277 6.76 1.67 5.43
C ALA A 277 7.19 0.96 6.73
N GLY A 278 7.91 1.65 7.62
CA GLY A 278 8.25 1.17 8.96
C GLY A 278 7.02 0.99 9.85
N ILE A 279 6.14 2.00 9.90
CA ILE A 279 4.86 1.96 10.63
C ILE A 279 3.97 0.83 10.11
N GLN A 280 3.86 0.70 8.79
CA GLN A 280 3.11 -0.37 8.15
C GLN A 280 3.64 -1.75 8.59
N ARG A 281 4.96 -1.96 8.50
CA ARG A 281 5.58 -3.23 8.95
C ARG A 281 5.31 -3.52 10.42
N ALA A 282 5.44 -2.52 11.30
CA ALA A 282 5.14 -2.69 12.72
C ALA A 282 3.66 -3.04 12.95
N ARG A 283 2.75 -2.37 12.23
CA ARG A 283 1.30 -2.62 12.35
C ARG A 283 0.91 -4.01 11.87
N LEU A 284 1.53 -4.49 10.80
CA LEU A 284 1.32 -5.83 10.28
C LEU A 284 1.82 -6.90 11.26
N ARG A 285 2.95 -6.67 11.93
CA ARG A 285 3.42 -7.54 13.03
C ARG A 285 2.45 -7.58 14.20
N GLU A 286 1.93 -6.43 14.63
CA GLU A 286 0.91 -6.37 15.69
C GLU A 286 -0.35 -7.15 15.29
N LEU A 287 -0.81 -7.01 14.04
CA LEU A 287 -1.94 -7.77 13.52
C LEU A 287 -1.65 -9.28 13.45
N SER A 288 -0.43 -9.67 13.08
CA SER A 288 0.00 -11.07 13.08
C SER A 288 0.01 -11.64 14.50
N GLN A 289 0.60 -10.94 15.47
CA GLN A 289 0.62 -11.36 16.86
C GLN A 289 -0.79 -11.50 17.44
N LEU A 290 -1.68 -10.56 17.15
CA LEU A 290 -3.09 -10.66 17.55
C LEU A 290 -3.78 -11.84 16.87
N ALA A 291 -3.42 -12.17 15.63
CA ALA A 291 -3.91 -13.36 14.96
C ALA A 291 -3.32 -14.66 15.55
N ASP A 292 -2.09 -14.65 16.06
CA ASP A 292 -1.52 -15.80 16.75
C ASP A 292 -2.15 -15.98 18.14
N GLU A 293 -2.46 -14.88 18.85
CA GLU A 293 -3.03 -14.89 20.19
C GLU A 293 -4.54 -15.19 20.21
N PHE A 294 -5.28 -14.64 19.25
CA PHE A 294 -6.76 -14.73 19.21
C PHE A 294 -7.30 -15.42 17.95
N GLY A 295 -6.45 -15.74 16.99
CA GLY A 295 -6.86 -16.38 15.76
C GLY A 295 -7.09 -17.88 15.94
N VAL A 296 -7.91 -18.40 15.05
CA VAL A 296 -8.12 -19.84 14.91
C VAL A 296 -6.85 -20.41 14.26
N ASP A 297 -6.24 -21.39 14.92
CA ASP A 297 -5.09 -22.13 14.39
C ASP A 297 -5.50 -22.83 13.08
N PHE A 298 -5.13 -22.23 11.96
CA PHE A 298 -5.32 -22.83 10.65
C PHE A 298 -4.24 -23.89 10.37
N GLY A 299 -3.25 -24.09 11.24
CA GLY A 299 -2.12 -25.02 11.11
C GLY A 299 -2.47 -26.51 11.03
N LYS A 300 -3.77 -26.85 10.96
CA LYS A 300 -4.24 -28.10 10.35
C LYS A 300 -4.61 -27.83 8.88
N TRP A 301 -3.60 -27.51 8.06
CA TRP A 301 -3.62 -27.66 6.61
C TRP A 301 -3.18 -29.07 6.26
#